data_AF-A0A165N2J1-F1
#
_entry.id   AF-A0A165N2J1-F1
#
_cell.length_a   1.000
_cell.length_b   1.000
_cell.length_c   1.000
_cell.angle_alpha   90.00
_cell.angle_beta   90.00
_cell.angle_gamma   90.00
#
_symmetry.space_group_name_H-M   'P 1'
#
loop_
_entity.id
_entity.type
_entity.pdbx_description
1 polymer ?
#
loop_
_entity_poly.entity_id
_entity_poly.type
_entity_poly.pdbx_seq_one_letter_code
_entity_poly.pdbx_strand_id
1 'polypeptide(L)' 'VNVMLTRCRKGMVIVSNHAFLHFGAGRSTMVGRLGSHWENSYGDQTWVDWRNVVEKRADMPGVCGTAES' A
#
# COMPACT_ATOMS: atom_id res chain seq x y z
N VAL A 1 13.07 12.32 -4.35
CA VAL A 1 12.07 11.74 -3.43
C VAL A 1 12.79 10.76 -2.53
N ASN A 2 13.28 11.14 -1.33
CA ASN A 2 14.07 10.21 -0.50
C ASN A 2 13.88 10.42 1.01
N VAL A 3 12.93 11.28 1.40
CA VAL A 3 12.68 11.65 2.81
C VAL A 3 11.39 11.00 3.32
N MET A 4 10.35 10.94 2.49
CA MET A 4 9.07 10.34 2.89
C MET A 4 9.17 8.83 3.11
N LEU A 5 9.99 8.12 2.31
CA LEU A 5 10.13 6.66 2.41
C LEU A 5 11.13 6.19 3.48
N THR A 6 12.06 7.03 3.89
CA THR A 6 13.18 6.67 4.78
C THR A 6 12.91 6.98 6.26
N ARG A 7 11.76 7.61 6.58
CA ARG A 7 11.38 8.00 7.95
C ARG A 7 10.48 6.98 8.65
N CYS A 8 9.95 6.00 7.93
CA CYS A 8 9.10 4.95 8.51
C CYS A 8 9.96 3.86 9.15
N ARG A 9 9.84 3.68 10.48
CA ARG A 9 10.61 2.67 11.25
C ARG A 9 9.86 1.36 11.53
N LYS A 10 8.52 1.37 11.49
CA LYS A 10 7.67 0.22 11.86
C LYS A 10 6.85 -0.34 10.69
N GLY A 11 6.58 0.47 9.68
CA GLY A 11 5.84 0.10 8.48
C GLY A 11 5.29 1.34 7.78
N MET A 12 4.78 1.18 6.57
CA MET A 12 4.36 2.27 5.68
C MET A 12 3.04 1.91 4.99
N VAL A 13 2.10 2.86 4.97
CA VAL A 13 0.86 2.75 4.21
C VAL A 13 0.86 3.87 3.17
N ILE A 14 0.63 3.50 1.91
CA ILE A 14 0.55 4.46 0.81
C ILE A 14 -0.87 4.40 0.25
N VAL A 15 -1.60 5.50 0.37
CA VAL A 15 -2.93 5.63 -0.23
C VAL A 15 -2.77 6.21 -1.63
N SER A 16 -3.16 5.44 -2.65
CA SER A 16 -3.09 5.87 -4.04
C SER A 16 -4.13 5.15 -4.90
N ASN A 17 -4.27 5.61 -6.15
CA ASN A 17 -5.11 4.95 -7.14
C ASN A 17 -4.27 3.90 -7.88
N HIS A 18 -4.73 2.63 -7.87
CA HIS A 18 -4.06 1.51 -8.54
C HIS A 18 -3.77 1.81 -10.01
N ALA A 19 -4.77 2.29 -10.76
CA ALA A 19 -4.62 2.59 -12.18
C ALA A 19 -3.62 3.72 -12.45
N PHE A 20 -3.53 4.71 -11.54
CA PHE A 20 -2.54 5.78 -11.66
C PHE A 20 -1.11 5.27 -11.50
N LEU A 21 -0.87 4.36 -10.54
CA LEU A 21 0.46 3.80 -10.28
C LEU A 21 0.85 2.71 -11.31
N HIS A 22 -0.11 2.01 -11.89
CA HIS A 22 0.16 0.93 -12.85
C HIS A 22 0.15 1.35 -14.31
N PHE A 23 -0.86 2.11 -14.70
CA PHE A 23 -1.12 2.43 -16.10
C PHE A 23 -0.90 3.92 -16.41
N GLY A 24 -0.79 4.75 -15.38
CA GLY A 24 -0.66 6.20 -15.50
C GLY A 24 0.77 6.74 -15.32
N ALA A 25 0.85 8.06 -15.19
CA ALA A 25 2.10 8.80 -14.97
C ALA A 25 2.80 8.42 -13.64
N GLY A 26 2.10 7.78 -12.71
CA GLY A 26 2.65 7.32 -11.43
C GLY A 26 3.64 6.15 -11.57
N ARG A 27 3.60 5.39 -12.66
CA ARG A 27 4.39 4.15 -12.85
C ARG A 27 5.90 4.35 -12.75
N SER A 28 6.42 5.43 -13.34
CA SER A 28 7.87 5.69 -13.35
C SER A 28 8.37 6.31 -12.05
N THR A 29 7.46 6.77 -11.18
CA THR A 29 7.77 7.36 -9.89
C THR A 29 8.31 6.30 -8.92
N MET A 30 9.00 6.75 -7.87
CA MET A 30 9.50 5.85 -6.83
C MET A 30 8.37 5.06 -6.15
N VAL A 31 7.20 5.68 -5.97
CA VAL A 31 6.01 5.03 -5.38
C VAL A 31 5.45 3.97 -6.33
N GLY A 32 5.39 4.25 -7.64
CA GLY A 32 4.99 3.26 -8.64
C GLY A 32 5.92 2.05 -8.66
N ARG A 33 7.24 2.28 -8.66
CA ARG A 33 8.24 1.21 -8.58
C ARG A 33 8.15 0.39 -7.29
N LEU A 34 7.88 1.05 -6.16
CA LEU A 34 7.68 0.38 -4.87
C LEU A 34 6.41 -0.48 -4.88
N GLY A 35 5.31 0.03 -5.45
CA GLY A 35 4.07 -0.74 -5.65
C GLY A 35 4.30 -1.99 -6.48
N SER A 36 4.98 -1.88 -7.64
CA SER A 36 5.34 -3.04 -8.45
C SER A 36 6.26 -4.03 -7.72
N HIS A 37 7.17 -3.54 -6.89
CA HIS A 37 8.04 -4.40 -6.09
C HIS A 37 7.26 -5.18 -5.02
N TRP A 38 6.31 -4.52 -4.34
CA TRP A 38 5.45 -5.17 -3.36
C TRP A 38 4.52 -6.20 -4.01
N GLU A 39 3.92 -5.90 -5.16
CA GLU A 39 3.11 -6.89 -5.88
C GLU A 39 3.91 -8.12 -6.30
N ASN A 40 5.15 -7.93 -6.77
CA ASN A 40 6.01 -9.07 -7.08
C ASN A 40 6.38 -9.90 -5.84
N SER A 41 6.35 -9.31 -4.65
CA SER A 41 6.77 -9.97 -3.40
C SER A 41 5.60 -10.57 -2.61
N TYR A 42 4.44 -9.93 -2.64
CA TYR A 42 3.26 -10.23 -1.81
C TYR A 42 1.99 -10.51 -2.64
N GLY A 43 2.03 -10.34 -3.96
CA GLY A 43 0.90 -10.56 -4.85
C GLY A 43 -0.31 -9.70 -4.50
N ASP A 44 -1.49 -10.33 -4.50
CA ASP A 44 -2.78 -9.69 -4.27
C ASP A 44 -2.93 -9.05 -2.88
N GLN A 45 -2.09 -9.44 -1.91
CA GLN A 45 -2.09 -8.85 -0.57
C GLN A 45 -1.50 -7.43 -0.51
N THR A 46 -0.88 -6.97 -1.60
CA THR A 46 -0.27 -5.64 -1.68
C THR A 46 -1.30 -4.52 -1.65
N TRP A 47 -2.48 -4.77 -2.24
CA TRP A 47 -3.52 -3.76 -2.36
C TRP A 47 -4.67 -4.08 -1.43
N VAL A 48 -5.11 -3.04 -0.75
CA VAL A 48 -6.20 -3.09 0.19
C VAL A 48 -7.28 -2.13 -0.29
N ASP A 49 -8.51 -2.62 -0.42
CA ASP A 49 -9.66 -1.76 -0.68
C ASP A 49 -9.81 -0.76 0.47
N TRP A 50 -9.95 0.52 0.15
CA TRP A 50 -10.10 1.58 1.13
C TRP A 50 -11.30 1.34 2.07
N ARG A 51 -12.35 0.65 1.60
CA ARG A 51 -13.50 0.24 2.42
C ARG A 51 -13.07 -0.66 3.56
N ASN A 52 -12.18 -1.62 3.31
CA ASN A 52 -11.66 -2.51 4.35
C ASN A 52 -10.87 -1.73 5.41
N VAL A 53 -10.21 -0.63 5.02
CA VAL A 53 -9.53 0.27 5.97
C VAL A 53 -10.55 1.03 6.83
N VAL A 54 -11.61 1.58 6.21
CA VAL A 54 -12.68 2.30 6.93
C VAL A 54 -13.45 1.38 7.87
N GLU A 55 -13.70 0.15 7.45
CA GLU A 55 -14.35 -0.90 8.25
C GLU A 55 -13.42 -1.52 9.30
N LYS A 56 -12.14 -1.11 9.38
CA LYS A 56 -11.11 -1.67 10.29
C LYS A 56 -10.86 -3.17 10.08
N ARG A 57 -11.14 -3.68 8.88
CA ARG A 57 -10.94 -5.06 8.46
C ARG A 57 -9.59 -5.30 7.78
N ALA A 58 -8.91 -4.23 7.38
CA ALA A 58 -7.58 -4.30 6.80
C ALA A 58 -6.49 -4.42 7.87
N ASP A 59 -5.51 -5.28 7.61
CA ASP A 59 -4.26 -5.28 8.36
C ASP A 59 -3.47 -3.99 8.06
N MET A 60 -3.01 -3.36 9.13
CA MET A 60 -2.18 -2.15 9.08
C MET A 60 -0.88 -2.37 9.85
N PRO A 61 0.17 -1.58 9.60
CA PRO A 61 1.41 -1.68 10.36
C PRO A 61 1.18 -1.61 11.88
N GLY A 62 1.37 -2.74 12.56
CA GLY A 62 1.19 -2.86 14.01
C GLY A 62 -0.25 -3.07 14.50
N VAL A 63 -1.22 -3.29 13.60
CA VAL A 63 -2.63 -3.56 13.95
C VAL A 63 -3.20 -4.60 12.97
N CYS A 64 -3.68 -5.74 13.46
CA CYS A 64 -4.44 -6.68 12.63
C CYS A 64 -5.91 -6.25 12.52
N GLY A 65 -6.49 -6.43 11.34
CA GLY A 65 -7.90 -6.13 11.10
C GLY A 65 -8.83 -7.02 11.94
N THR A 66 -9.94 -6.48 12.41
CA THR A 66 -10.96 -7.26 13.12
C THR A 66 -11.89 -7.93 12.11
N ALA A 67 -11.69 -9.23 11.88
CA ALA A 67 -12.68 -10.07 11.22
C ALA A 67 -13.80 -10.40 12.23
N GLU A 68 -14.74 -9.47 12.42
CA GLU A 68 -15.99 -9.81 13.10
C GLU A 68 -16.83 -10.70 12.17
N SER A 69 -16.96 -11.97 12.58
CA SER A 69 -17.83 -13.02 12.01
C SER A 69 -19.31 -12.73 12.20
#